data_AF-A0A970YKC7-F1
#
_entry.id   AF-A0A970YKC7-F1
#
_cell.length_a   1.000
_cell.length_b   1.000
_cell.length_c   1.000
_cell.angle_alpha   90.00
_cell.angle_beta   90.00
_cell.angle_gamma   90.00
#
_symmetry.space_group_name_H-M   'P 1'
#
loop_
_entity.id
_entity.type
_entity.pdbx_description
1 polymer ?
#
loop_
_entity_poly.entity_id
_entity_poly.type
_entity_poly.pdbx_seq_one_letter_code
_entity_poly.pdbx_strand_id
1 'polypeptide(L)'
;MKFKFTVSGDSLVWEDGKLSGDKLLVDIVRNSSKINEGVWIGESYLGGTDHDHLKSPLSIYLILERMFGEVRHEGDKIPLPKSSEENNVVY
;
A
#
# COMPACT_ATOMS: atom_id res chain seq x y z
N MET A 1 -10.80 5.68 6.33
CA MET A 1 -10.66 4.89 5.09
C MET A 1 -10.16 3.51 5.45
N LYS A 2 -10.78 2.47 4.91
CA LYS A 2 -10.56 1.09 5.34
C LYS A 2 -10.37 0.14 4.15
N PHE A 3 -9.33 -0.68 4.26
CA PHE A 3 -9.01 -1.72 3.29
C PHE A 3 -8.78 -3.05 4.00
N LYS A 4 -9.31 -4.12 3.41
CA LYS A 4 -8.98 -5.49 3.79
C LYS A 4 -8.21 -6.13 2.65
N PHE A 5 -6.98 -6.52 2.94
CA PHE A 5 -6.13 -7.29 2.05
C PHE A 5 -6.23 -8.76 2.43
N THR A 6 -6.44 -9.63 1.45
CA THR A 6 -6.49 -11.08 1.64
C THR A 6 -5.42 -11.73 0.79
N VAL A 7 -4.60 -12.56 1.44
CA VAL A 7 -3.43 -13.21 0.85
C VAL A 7 -3.41 -14.66 1.32
N SER A 8 -3.42 -15.61 0.38
CA SER A 8 -3.32 -17.06 0.68
C SER A 8 -4.32 -17.58 1.73
N GLY A 9 -5.47 -16.92 1.88
CA GLY A 9 -6.51 -17.27 2.86
C GLY A 9 -6.47 -16.47 4.17
N ASP A 10 -5.36 -15.80 4.46
CA ASP A 10 -5.21 -14.90 5.61
C ASP A 10 -5.58 -13.46 5.24
N SER A 11 -5.91 -12.65 6.24
CA SER A 11 -6.32 -11.26 5.99
C SER A 11 -5.69 -10.24 6.93
N LEU A 12 -5.40 -9.09 6.34
CA LEU A 12 -4.86 -7.89 6.97
C LEU A 12 -5.83 -6.74 6.72
N VAL A 13 -6.20 -6.02 7.77
CA VAL A 13 -7.02 -4.82 7.68
C VAL A 13 -6.15 -3.61 7.95
N TRP A 14 -6.14 -2.69 6.99
CA TRP A 14 -5.62 -1.35 7.14
C TRP A 14 -6.79 -0.39 7.36
N GLU A 15 -6.76 0.39 8.45
CA GLU A 15 -7.78 1.36 8.78
C GLU A 15 -7.13 2.62 9.35
N ASP A 16 -7.23 3.72 8.61
CA ASP A 16 -6.71 5.05 8.99
C ASP A 16 -5.25 5.01 9.53
N GLY A 17 -4.37 4.33 8.80
CA GLY A 17 -2.95 4.22 9.13
C GLY A 17 -2.60 3.16 10.17
N LYS A 18 -3.57 2.32 10.58
CA LYS A 18 -3.37 1.24 11.54
C LYS A 18 -3.59 -0.12 10.90
N LEU A 19 -2.73 -1.08 11.24
CA LEU A 19 -2.84 -2.47 10.80
C LEU A 19 -3.42 -3.36 11.90
N SER A 20 -4.32 -4.24 11.51
CA SER A 20 -4.92 -5.30 12.33
C SER A 20 -5.20 -6.54 11.47
N GLY A 21 -5.56 -7.67 12.08
CA GLY A 21 -5.81 -8.94 11.36
C GLY A 21 -4.81 -10.01 11.77
N ASP A 22 -4.40 -10.84 10.80
CA ASP A 22 -3.42 -11.90 11.05
C ASP A 22 -2.10 -11.33 11.59
N LYS A 23 -1.63 -11.89 12.71
CA LYS A 23 -0.48 -11.35 13.44
C LYS A 23 0.81 -11.46 12.62
N LEU A 24 1.00 -12.56 11.90
CA LEU A 24 2.20 -12.77 11.09
C LEU A 24 2.21 -11.78 9.92
N LEU A 25 1.08 -11.60 9.22
CA LEU A 25 0.97 -10.59 8.16
C LEU A 25 1.20 -9.17 8.68
N VAL A 26 0.64 -8.81 9.85
CA VAL A 26 0.87 -7.50 10.47
C VAL A 26 2.36 -7.28 10.76
N ASP A 27 3.03 -8.28 11.35
CA ASP A 27 4.44 -8.17 11.71
C ASP A 27 5.34 -8.09 10.46
N ILE A 28 5.05 -8.90 9.43
CA ILE A 28 5.74 -8.85 8.14
C ILE A 28 5.61 -7.46 7.52
N VAL A 29 4.39 -6.94 7.41
CA VAL A 29 4.16 -5.63 6.77
C VAL A 29 4.81 -4.50 7.57
N ARG A 30 4.74 -4.54 8.91
CA ARG A 30 5.43 -3.56 9.76
C ARG A 30 6.93 -3.59 9.57
N ASN A 31 7.53 -4.77 9.49
CA ASN A 31 8.96 -4.91 9.30
C ASN A 31 9.38 -4.46 7.90
N SER A 32 8.68 -4.92 6.86
CA SER A 32 8.93 -4.52 5.47
C SER A 32 8.77 -3.01 5.28
N SER A 33 7.74 -2.40 5.85
CA SER A 33 7.53 -0.94 5.77
C SER A 33 8.73 -0.19 6.35
N LYS A 34 9.21 -0.58 7.54
CA LYS A 34 10.38 0.04 8.17
C LYS A 34 11.66 -0.15 7.37
N ILE A 35 11.88 -1.33 6.81
CA ILE A 35 13.07 -1.64 5.99
C ILE A 35 13.09 -0.79 4.71
N ASN A 36 11.93 -0.51 4.14
CA ASN A 36 11.80 0.26 2.92
C ASN A 36 11.63 1.78 3.16
N GLU A 37 11.66 2.27 4.40
CA GLU A 37 11.63 3.73 4.63
C GLU A 37 12.82 4.41 3.91
N GLY A 38 12.51 5.44 3.12
CA GLY A 38 13.44 6.10 2.21
C GLY A 38 13.55 5.46 0.83
N VAL A 39 12.84 4.36 0.57
CA VAL A 39 12.78 3.67 -0.73
C VAL A 39 11.42 3.94 -1.36
N TRP A 40 11.42 4.43 -2.60
CA TRP A 40 10.18 4.65 -3.34
C TRP A 40 9.41 3.33 -3.55
N ILE A 41 8.22 3.25 -2.95
CA ILE A 41 7.26 2.16 -3.17
C ILE A 41 6.05 2.75 -3.92
N GLY A 42 6.01 2.46 -5.21
CA GLY A 42 4.97 2.91 -6.13
C GLY A 42 5.32 2.59 -7.58
N GLU A 43 4.31 2.39 -8.42
CA GLU A 43 4.53 2.31 -9.87
C GLU A 43 4.47 3.71 -10.49
N SER A 44 5.22 3.94 -11.56
CA SER A 44 5.36 5.25 -12.21
C SER A 44 4.03 5.86 -12.67
N TYR A 45 3.02 5.03 -12.96
CA TYR A 45 1.67 5.46 -13.36
C TYR A 45 0.63 5.45 -12.22
N LEU A 46 0.95 4.83 -11.08
CA LEU A 46 0.09 4.78 -9.88
C LEU A 46 0.53 5.77 -8.81
N GLY A 47 1.72 6.35 -8.97
CA GLY A 47 2.47 7.07 -7.95
C GLY A 47 2.79 6.21 -6.71
N GLY A 48 3.28 6.84 -5.65
CA GLY A 48 3.83 6.14 -4.51
C GLY A 48 4.24 7.07 -3.38
N THR A 49 4.93 6.50 -2.41
CA THR A 49 5.61 7.24 -1.35
C THR A 49 6.97 6.59 -1.09
N ASP A 50 7.93 7.37 -0.63
CA ASP A 50 9.22 6.94 -0.10
C ASP A 50 9.29 7.02 1.43
N HIS A 51 8.22 7.47 2.09
CA HIS A 51 8.15 7.63 3.53
C HIS A 51 6.79 7.20 4.09
N ASP A 52 6.78 6.88 5.38
CA ASP A 52 5.57 6.55 6.14
C ASP A 52 4.74 5.45 5.46
N HIS A 53 5.39 4.38 4.98
CA HIS A 53 4.70 3.34 4.19
C HIS A 53 3.54 2.69 4.95
N LEU A 54 3.62 2.62 6.28
CA LEU A 54 2.53 2.14 7.14
C LEU A 54 1.24 2.96 7.05
N LYS A 55 1.35 4.25 6.72
CA LYS A 55 0.20 5.16 6.54
C LYS A 55 -0.28 5.20 5.09
N SER A 56 0.38 4.50 4.17
CA SER A 56 0.00 4.44 2.76
C SER A 56 -0.63 3.09 2.45
N PRO A 57 -1.96 3.02 2.22
CA PRO A 57 -2.61 1.76 1.87
C PRO A 57 -2.10 1.20 0.53
N LEU A 58 -1.65 2.07 -0.39
CA LEU A 58 -1.01 1.67 -1.64
C LEU A 58 0.34 1.00 -1.40
N SER A 59 1.17 1.54 -0.49
CA SER A 59 2.44 0.89 -0.15
C SER A 59 2.21 -0.46 0.53
N ILE A 60 1.20 -0.57 1.40
CA ILE A 60 0.84 -1.87 2.01
C ILE A 60 0.44 -2.88 0.94
N TYR A 61 -0.41 -2.49 -0.01
CA TYR A 61 -0.80 -3.36 -1.13
C TYR A 61 0.42 -3.85 -1.92
N LEU A 62 1.29 -2.94 -2.35
CA LEU A 62 2.46 -3.27 -3.17
C LEU A 62 3.50 -4.12 -2.41
N ILE A 63 3.66 -3.90 -1.10
CA ILE A 63 4.50 -4.77 -0.25
C ILE A 63 3.95 -6.19 -0.23
N LEU A 64 2.63 -6.34 0.00
CA LEU A 64 1.99 -7.65 0.02
C LEU A 64 2.06 -8.33 -1.35
N GLU A 65 1.81 -7.61 -2.44
CA GLU A 65 1.84 -8.13 -3.81
C GLU A 65 3.25 -8.60 -4.20
N ARG A 66 4.28 -7.82 -3.87
CA ARG A 66 5.67 -8.22 -4.09
C ARG A 66 6.06 -9.48 -3.30
N MET A 67 5.55 -9.65 -2.09
CA MET A 67 5.94 -10.76 -1.21
C MET A 67 5.16 -12.05 -1.51
N PHE A 68 3.89 -11.94 -1.88
CA PHE A 68 2.97 -13.07 -1.94
C PHE A 68 2.30 -13.26 -3.31
N GLY A 69 2.52 -12.35 -4.27
CA GLY A 69 1.90 -12.39 -5.58
C GLY A 69 0.48 -11.85 -5.53
N GLU A 70 -0.52 -12.71 -5.74
CA GLU A 70 -1.91 -12.26 -5.84
C GLU A 70 -2.45 -11.76 -4.48
N VAL A 71 -2.81 -10.49 -4.44
CA VAL A 71 -3.47 -9.87 -3.28
C VAL A 71 -4.89 -9.46 -3.68
N ARG A 72 -5.87 -9.93 -2.93
CA ARG A 72 -7.26 -9.45 -3.08
C ARG A 72 -7.48 -8.30 -2.12
N HIS A 73 -8.09 -7.22 -2.59
CA HIS A 73 -8.45 -6.10 -1.73
C HIS A 73 -9.96 -5.85 -1.76
N GLU A 74 -10.53 -5.56 -0.59
CA GLU A 74 -11.92 -5.16 -0.39
C GLU A 74 -11.94 -3.85 0.41
N GLY A 75 -12.89 -2.94 0.11
CA GLY A 75 -13.06 -1.69 0.85
C GLY A 75 -13.16 -0.46 -0.05
N ASP A 76 -12.71 0.67 0.46
CA ASP A 76 -12.68 1.93 -0.27
C ASP A 76 -11.82 1.81 -1.55
N LYS A 77 -11.94 2.75 -2.49
CA LYS A 77 -10.96 2.83 -3.59
C LYS A 77 -9.62 3.26 -3.01
N ILE A 78 -8.54 2.51 -3.25
CA ILE A 78 -7.20 2.93 -2.85
C ILE A 78 -6.93 4.24 -3.59
N PRO A 79 -6.69 5.35 -2.87
CA PRO A 79 -6.42 6.63 -3.51
C PRO A 79 -5.10 6.50 -4.24
N LEU A 80 -5.18 6.54 -5.56
CA LEU A 80 -4.01 6.74 -6.38
C LEU A 80 -3.68 8.24 -6.32
N PRO A 81 -2.42 8.64 -6.06
CA PRO A 81 -2.00 10.00 -6.33
C PRO A 81 -2.41 10.38 -7.75
N LYS A 82 -3.02 11.57 -7.89
CA LYS A 82 -3.38 12.10 -9.20
C LYS A 82 -2.11 12.15 -10.06
N SER A 83 -2.17 11.59 -11.27
CA SER A 83 -1.06 11.70 -12.22
C SER A 83 -0.72 13.18 -12.39
N SER A 84 0.56 13.51 -12.38
CA SER A 84 1.07 14.87 -12.63
C SER A 84 0.94 15.30 -14.09
N GLU A 85 -0.04 14.78 -14.83
CA GLU A 85 -0.29 15.12 -16.24
C GLU A 85 -1.25 16.30 -16.44
N GLU A 86 -1.75 16.93 -15.37
CA GLU A 86 -2.58 18.16 -15.47
C GLU A 86 -1.79 19.47 -15.39
N ASN A 87 -0.47 19.48 -15.59
CA ASN A 87 0.35 20.72 -15.55
C ASN A 87 1.21 21.00 -16.79
N ASN A 88 0.91 20.38 -17.94
CA ASN A 88 1.50 20.82 -19.22
C ASN A 88 0.42 21.04 -20.29
N VAL A 89 -0.50 21.97 -20.02
CA VAL A 89 -1.18 22.69 -21.11
C VAL A 89 -0.34 23.91 -21.45
N VAL A 90 0.38 23.75 -22.55
CA VAL A 90 0.92 24.73 -23.51
C VAL A 90 0.45 26.19 -23.31
N TYR A 91 1.41 27.11 -23.20
CA TYR A 91 1.57 28.27 -24.08
C TYR A 91 3.05 28.57 -24.29
#